data_AF-A0A3C0J9F3-F1
#
_entry.id   AF-A0A3C0J9F3-F1
#
_cell.length_a   1.000
_cell.length_b   1.000
_cell.length_c   1.000
_cell.angle_alpha   90.00
_cell.angle_beta   90.00
_cell.angle_gamma   90.00
#
_symmetry.space_group_name_H-M   'P 1'
#
loop_
_entity.id
_entity.type
_entity.pdbx_description
1 polymer ?
#
loop_
_entity_poly.entity_id
_entity_poly.type
_entity_poly.pdbx_seq_one_letter_code
_entity_poly.pdbx_strand_id
1 'polypeptide(L)'
;MLMINYNKLMQKLKEKGITTYIIRQKGLIPQGILTKMKMCSGNSWEEIENNIKEYNEKEDNVKKGRVFAGGDVSTKTIEDICQLLQCQPQDLIDWEVKLNPELSYESICEREKIDTESQDN
;
A
#
# COMPACT_ATOMS: atom_id res chain seq x y z
N MET A 1 -3.62 -9.75 2.06
CA MET A 1 -2.95 -8.67 1.31
C MET A 1 -3.20 -7.37 2.04
N LEU A 2 -2.15 -6.59 2.31
CA LEU A 2 -2.29 -5.28 2.93
C LEU A 2 -2.86 -4.32 1.89
N MET A 3 -3.99 -3.69 2.20
CA MET A 3 -4.59 -2.70 1.33
C MET A 3 -4.44 -1.33 2.01
N ILE A 4 -3.57 -0.51 1.42
CA ILE A 4 -3.38 0.89 1.78
C ILE A 4 -4.04 1.71 0.68
N ASN A 5 -4.88 2.68 1.05
CA ASN A 5 -5.50 3.62 0.15
C ASN A 5 -4.91 5.01 0.37
N TYR A 6 -4.34 5.58 -0.68
CA TYR A 6 -3.74 6.92 -0.70
C TYR A 6 -4.67 8.00 -1.26
N ASN A 7 -5.98 7.74 -1.39
CA ASN A 7 -6.92 8.71 -1.95
C ASN A 7 -6.90 10.05 -1.18
N LYS A 8 -6.89 10.00 0.16
CA LYS A 8 -6.78 11.19 1.02
C LYS A 8 -5.52 12.00 0.73
N LEU A 9 -4.36 11.34 0.56
CA LEU A 9 -3.12 11.99 0.13
C LEU A 9 -3.29 12.70 -1.22
N MET A 10 -3.88 12.05 -2.22
CA MET A 10 -4.08 12.65 -3.55
C MET A 10 -5.00 13.88 -3.49
N GLN A 11 -6.05 13.82 -2.68
CA GLN A 11 -6.94 14.95 -2.43
C GLN A 11 -6.21 16.11 -1.75
N LYS A 12 -5.45 15.84 -0.68
CA LYS A 12 -4.69 16.87 0.05
C LYS A 12 -3.61 17.54 -0.82
N LEU A 13 -2.95 16.77 -1.69
CA LEU A 13 -2.01 17.32 -2.68
C LEU A 13 -2.73 18.28 -3.64
N LYS A 14 -3.92 17.89 -4.13
CA LYS A 14 -4.74 18.71 -5.03
C LYS A 14 -5.22 20.00 -4.35
N GLU A 15 -5.68 19.92 -3.10
CA GLU A 15 -6.12 21.08 -2.30
C GLU A 15 -5.01 22.11 -2.11
N LYS A 16 -3.77 21.66 -1.91
CA LYS A 16 -2.59 22.54 -1.80
C LYS A 16 -2.01 22.97 -3.15
N GLY A 17 -2.63 22.58 -4.26
CA GLY A 17 -2.13 22.88 -5.61
C GLY A 17 -0.82 22.18 -5.97
N ILE A 18 -0.44 21.11 -5.26
CA ILE A 18 0.79 20.35 -5.50
C ILE A 18 0.53 19.37 -6.65
N THR A 19 0.94 19.77 -7.85
CA THR A 19 0.84 18.94 -9.05
C THR A 19 2.02 17.99 -9.20
N THR A 20 1.89 16.98 -10.06
CA THR A 20 3.00 16.08 -10.45
C THR A 20 4.21 16.85 -11.00
N TYR A 21 3.96 17.96 -11.68
CA TYR A 21 4.98 18.87 -12.16
C TYR A 21 5.76 19.51 -11.01
N ILE A 22 5.07 20.04 -10.00
CA ILE A 22 5.69 20.63 -8.81
C ILE A 22 6.48 19.57 -8.03
N ILE A 23 5.93 18.38 -7.86
CA ILE A 23 6.61 17.25 -7.19
C ILE A 23 7.94 16.94 -7.89
N ARG A 24 7.95 16.89 -9.23
CA ARG A 24 9.17 16.63 -10.01
C ARG A 24 10.16 17.80 -9.94
N GLN A 25 9.69 19.04 -10.12
CA GLN A 25 10.57 20.21 -10.12
C GLN A 25 11.24 20.46 -8.78
N LYS A 26 10.54 20.21 -7.67
CA LYS A 26 11.05 20.42 -6.31
C LYS A 26 11.61 19.14 -5.66
N GLY A 27 11.55 18.00 -6.35
CA GLY A 27 12.04 16.73 -5.83
C GLY A 27 11.32 16.24 -4.56
N LEU A 28 10.02 16.56 -4.41
CA LEU A 28 9.29 16.33 -3.16
C LEU A 28 9.05 14.85 -2.86
N ILE A 29 8.77 14.06 -3.90
CA ILE A 29 8.44 12.64 -3.80
C ILE A 29 9.17 11.91 -4.94
N PRO A 30 9.92 10.83 -4.66
CA PRO A 30 10.54 10.00 -5.70
C PRO A 30 9.50 9.43 -6.67
N GLN A 31 9.83 9.35 -7.95
CA GLN A 31 8.89 8.92 -9.00
C GLN A 31 8.31 7.51 -8.76
N GLY A 32 9.12 6.56 -8.29
CA GLY A 32 8.65 5.20 -7.99
C GLY A 32 7.60 5.16 -6.86
N ILE A 33 7.83 5.95 -5.80
CA ILE A 33 6.90 6.10 -4.68
C ILE A 33 5.61 6.78 -5.14
N LEU A 34 5.71 7.85 -5.94
CA LEU A 34 4.55 8.55 -6.48
C LEU A 34 3.68 7.63 -7.35
N THR A 35 4.29 6.76 -8.16
CA THR A 35 3.56 5.76 -8.95
C THR A 35 2.83 4.78 -8.05
N LYS A 36 3.48 4.23 -7.02
CA LYS A 36 2.83 3.33 -6.04
C LYS A 36 1.61 4.00 -5.39
N MET A 37 1.77 5.23 -4.91
CA MET A 37 0.68 5.98 -4.26
C MET A 37 -0.50 6.21 -5.19
N LYS A 38 -0.25 6.53 -6.48
CA LYS A 38 -1.32 6.72 -7.46
C LYS A 38 -2.04 5.43 -7.83
N MET A 39 -1.31 4.33 -8.00
CA MET A 39 -1.91 3.03 -8.30
C MET A 39 -2.80 2.55 -7.15
N CYS A 40 -2.42 2.89 -5.92
CA CYS A 40 -3.17 2.56 -4.71
C CYS A 40 -4.03 3.73 -4.20
N SER A 41 -4.52 4.59 -5.09
CA SER A 41 -5.51 5.62 -4.75
C SER A 41 -6.80 5.39 -5.53
N GLY A 42 -7.93 5.39 -4.83
CA GLY A 42 -9.26 5.22 -5.41
C GLY A 42 -10.35 5.53 -4.38
N ASN A 43 -11.58 5.74 -4.83
CA ASN A 43 -12.70 6.05 -3.94
C ASN A 43 -13.19 4.81 -3.18
N SER A 44 -12.96 3.63 -3.73
CA SER A 44 -13.24 2.35 -3.08
C SER A 44 -12.06 1.38 -3.23
N TRP A 45 -12.04 0.38 -2.34
CA TRP A 45 -11.09 -0.72 -2.40
C TRP A 45 -11.23 -1.56 -3.69
N GLU A 46 -12.45 -1.76 -4.15
CA GLU A 46 -12.76 -2.47 -5.40
C GLU A 46 -12.17 -1.74 -6.62
N GLU A 47 -12.25 -0.40 -6.65
CA GLU A 47 -11.64 0.41 -7.71
C GLU A 47 -10.12 0.20 -7.76
N ILE A 48 -9.46 0.17 -6.59
CA ILE A 48 -8.01 -0.05 -6.49
C ILE A 48 -7.64 -1.48 -6.94
N GLU A 49 -8.38 -2.49 -6.48
CA GLU A 49 -8.17 -3.89 -6.87
C GLU A 49 -8.32 -4.07 -8.39
N ASN A 50 -9.34 -3.46 -9.00
CA ASN A 50 -9.56 -3.47 -10.43
C ASN A 50 -8.43 -2.78 -11.21
N ASN A 51 -7.98 -1.60 -10.76
CA ASN A 51 -6.86 -0.88 -11.39
C ASN A 51 -5.56 -1.70 -11.37
N ILE A 52 -5.27 -2.38 -10.25
CA ILE A 52 -4.09 -3.25 -10.12
C ILE A 52 -4.23 -4.48 -11.00
N LYS A 53 -5.42 -5.10 -11.05
CA LYS A 53 -5.72 -6.24 -11.91
C LYS A 53 -5.52 -5.89 -13.38
N GLU A 54 -6.12 -4.80 -13.84
CA GLU A 54 -5.99 -4.32 -15.22
C GLU A 54 -4.52 -4.06 -15.57
N TYR A 55 -3.76 -3.42 -14.68
CA TYR A 55 -2.33 -3.21 -14.89
C TYR A 55 -1.57 -4.53 -15.05
N ASN A 56 -1.81 -5.50 -14.18
CA ASN A 56 -1.09 -6.79 -14.19
C ASN A 56 -1.50 -7.67 -15.38
N GLU A 57 -2.75 -7.61 -15.83
CA GLU A 57 -3.29 -8.42 -16.93
C GLU A 57 -3.03 -7.79 -18.31
N LYS A 58 -2.67 -6.51 -18.37
CA LYS A 58 -2.36 -5.82 -19.62
C LYS A 58 -1.27 -6.57 -20.39
N GLU A 59 -1.55 -6.94 -21.65
CA GLU A 59 -0.65 -7.77 -22.47
C GLU A 59 0.80 -7.29 -22.47
N ASP A 60 1.02 -5.97 -22.59
CA ASP A 60 2.35 -5.38 -22.60
C ASP A 60 3.11 -5.61 -21.28
N ASN A 61 2.41 -5.56 -20.16
CA ASN A 61 2.99 -5.78 -18.84
C ASN A 61 3.28 -7.27 -18.64
N VAL A 62 2.35 -8.14 -19.03
CA VAL A 62 2.55 -9.60 -19.02
C VAL A 62 3.76 -10.00 -19.87
N LYS A 63 3.83 -9.53 -21.13
CA LYS A 63 4.96 -9.78 -22.05
C LYS A 63 6.30 -9.30 -21.49
N LYS A 64 6.30 -8.21 -20.71
CA LYS A 64 7.50 -7.63 -20.08
C LYS A 64 7.76 -8.15 -18.66
N GLY A 65 6.95 -9.08 -18.15
CA GLY A 65 7.05 -9.58 -16.77
C GLY A 65 6.86 -8.51 -15.70
N ARG A 66 6.11 -7.44 -15.99
CA ARG A 66 5.86 -6.35 -15.05
C ARG A 66 4.66 -6.71 -14.18
N VAL A 67 4.90 -6.80 -12.88
CA VAL A 67 3.87 -7.05 -11.87
C VAL A 67 3.91 -5.92 -10.85
N PHE A 68 2.75 -5.34 -10.56
CA PHE A 68 2.58 -4.41 -9.46
C PHE A 68 2.28 -5.21 -8.19
N ALA A 69 3.28 -5.30 -7.30
CA ALA A 69 3.23 -6.13 -6.09
C ALA A 69 2.53 -5.45 -4.91
N GLY A 70 2.40 -4.12 -4.91
CA GLY A 70 1.74 -3.39 -3.83
C GLY A 70 2.13 -1.92 -3.71
N GLY A 71 1.32 -1.20 -2.93
CA GLY A 71 1.50 0.22 -2.59
C GLY A 71 2.25 0.45 -1.29
N ASP A 72 3.02 -0.52 -0.81
CA ASP A 72 3.83 -0.39 0.40
C ASP A 72 4.89 0.70 0.24
N VAL A 73 4.99 1.56 1.24
CA VAL A 73 6.02 2.59 1.35
C VAL A 73 6.55 2.61 2.78
N SER A 74 7.79 3.09 2.95
CA SER A 74 8.40 3.16 4.27
C SER A 74 7.66 4.15 5.17
N THR A 75 7.65 3.89 6.47
CA THR A 75 7.13 4.82 7.48
C THR A 75 7.84 6.18 7.41
N LYS A 76 9.14 6.19 7.11
CA LYS A 76 9.91 7.41 6.91
C LYS A 76 9.38 8.25 5.74
N THR A 77 9.01 7.61 4.64
CA THR A 77 8.39 8.29 3.50
C THR A 77 7.06 8.92 3.87
N ILE A 78 6.22 8.23 4.66
CA ILE A 78 4.96 8.80 5.16
C ILE A 78 5.25 10.00 6.07
N GLU A 79 6.23 9.88 6.98
CA GLU A 79 6.64 10.96 7.88
C GLU A 79 7.08 12.20 7.09
N ASP A 80 7.95 12.05 6.09
CA ASP A 80 8.44 13.17 5.28
C ASP A 80 7.30 13.88 4.54
N ILE A 81 6.30 13.12 4.06
CA ILE A 81 5.10 13.67 3.43
C ILE A 81 4.20 14.36 4.47
N CYS A 82 4.04 13.79 5.66
CA CYS A 82 3.34 14.42 6.78
C CYS A 82 3.96 15.76 7.15
N GLN A 83 5.29 15.84 7.22
CA GLN A 83 6.01 17.09 7.46
C GLN A 83 5.79 18.09 6.31
N LEU A 84 5.89 17.64 5.06
CA LEU A 84 5.63 18.50 3.90
C LEU A 84 4.21 19.09 3.90
N LEU A 85 3.20 18.26 4.21
CA LEU A 85 1.79 18.63 4.12
C LEU A 85 1.22 19.19 5.42
N GLN A 86 1.99 19.13 6.51
CA GLN A 86 1.61 19.51 7.88
C GLN A 86 0.32 18.80 8.31
N CYS A 87 0.38 17.47 8.38
CA CYS A 87 -0.75 16.61 8.74
C CYS A 87 -0.30 15.31 9.40
N GLN A 88 -1.23 14.53 9.95
CA GLN A 88 -0.94 13.23 10.54
C GLN A 88 -1.12 12.09 9.54
N PRO A 89 -0.51 10.91 9.76
CA PRO A 89 -0.64 9.77 8.84
C PRO A 89 -2.10 9.38 8.54
N GLN A 90 -2.97 9.35 9.55
CA GLN A 90 -4.41 9.09 9.39
C GLN A 90 -5.16 10.08 8.48
N ASP A 91 -4.60 11.28 8.24
CA ASP A 91 -5.13 12.27 7.30
C ASP A 91 -4.69 12.00 5.86
N LEU A 92 -3.73 11.09 5.64
CA LEU A 92 -3.14 10.77 4.34
C LEU A 92 -3.49 9.39 3.83
N ILE A 93 -3.58 8.41 4.73
CA ILE A 93 -3.75 7.01 4.38
C ILE A 93 -4.94 6.41 5.11
N ASP A 94 -5.68 5.57 4.39
CA ASP A 94 -6.58 4.59 4.97
C ASP A 94 -5.92 3.22 4.86
N TRP A 95 -5.92 2.46 5.94
CA TRP A 95 -5.31 1.13 5.98
C TRP A 95 -6.29 0.12 6.57
N GLU A 96 -6.50 -0.96 5.83
CA GLU A 96 -7.34 -2.08 6.27
C GLU A 96 -6.57 -3.40 6.17
N VAL A 97 -6.74 -4.25 7.20
CA VAL A 97 -6.11 -5.56 7.28
C VAL A 97 -7.19 -6.63 7.28
N LYS A 98 -7.16 -7.50 6.26
CA LYS A 98 -7.96 -8.73 6.24
C LYS A 98 -7.33 -9.72 7.22
N LEU A 99 -7.95 -9.90 8.39
CA LEU A 99 -7.49 -10.82 9.42
C LEU A 99 -7.64 -12.26 8.96
N ASN A 100 -6.58 -13.06 9.14
CA ASN A 100 -6.63 -14.51 8.95
C ASN A 100 -6.49 -15.19 10.32
N PRO A 101 -7.55 -15.83 10.84
CA PRO A 101 -7.51 -16.49 12.15
C PRO A 101 -6.39 -17.53 12.30
N GLU A 102 -6.01 -18.23 11.22
CA GLU A 102 -4.93 -19.23 11.23
C GLU A 102 -3.54 -18.63 11.53
N LEU A 103 -3.39 -17.32 11.28
CA LEU A 103 -2.18 -16.56 11.59
C LEU A 103 -2.26 -15.86 12.95
N SER A 104 -3.33 -16.09 13.72
CA SER A 104 -3.47 -15.57 15.08
C SER A 104 -2.38 -16.13 15.99
N TYR A 105 -2.09 -15.40 17.07
CA TYR A 105 -1.15 -15.84 18.09
C TYR A 105 -1.59 -17.18 18.71
N GLU A 106 -2.89 -17.31 18.96
CA GLU A 106 -3.52 -18.50 19.53
C GLU A 106 -3.34 -19.72 18.62
N SER A 107 -3.65 -19.59 17.32
CA SER A 107 -3.49 -20.68 16.34
C SER A 107 -2.02 -21.05 16.09
N ILE A 108 -1.08 -20.12 16.26
CA ILE A 108 0.36 -20.44 16.21
C ILE A 108 0.75 -21.29 17.43
N CYS A 109 0.34 -20.88 18.64
CA CYS A 109 0.63 -21.63 19.86
C CYS A 109 0.02 -23.04 19.85
N GLU A 110 -1.15 -23.21 19.26
CA GLU A 110 -1.80 -24.52 19.13
C GLU A 110 -1.03 -25.46 18.18
N ARG A 111 -0.55 -24.94 17.05
CA ARG A 111 0.28 -25.71 16.11
C ARG A 111 1.59 -26.18 16.73
N GLU A 112 2.28 -25.31 17.47
CA GLU A 112 3.53 -25.66 18.15
C GLU A 112 3.35 -26.81 19.15
N LYS A 113 2.21 -26.87 19.85
CA LYS A 113 1.89 -27.96 20.79
C LYS A 113 1.70 -29.29 20.06
N ILE A 114 0.94 -29.28 18.95
CA ILE A 114 0.72 -30.46 18.11
C ILE A 114 2.05 -30.98 17.57
N ASP A 115 2.94 -30.09 17.13
CA ASP A 115 4.25 -30.45 16.60
C ASP A 115 5.14 -31.10 17.68
N THR A 116 5.11 -30.62 18.93
CA THR A 116 5.81 -31.28 20.05
C THR A 116 5.23 -32.63 20.45
N GLU A 117 3.90 -32.78 20.48
CA GLU A 117 3.25 -34.06 20.82
C GLU A 117 3.42 -35.13 19.73
N SER A 118 3.72 -34.72 18.49
CA SER A 118 3.99 -35.60 17.34
C SER A 118 5.41 -36.17 17.33
N GLN A 119 6.34 -35.59 18.10
CA GLN A 119 7.76 -36.02 18.15
C GLN A 119 8.05 -37.01 19.30
N ASP A 120 7.10 -37.19 20.21
CA ASP A 120 7.21 -38.09 21.37
C ASP A 120 6.46 -39.44 21.20
N ASN A 121 5.96 -39.74 19.99
CA ASN A 121 5.34 -41.03 19.62
C ASN A 121 6.15 -41.79 18.56
#